data_AF-D9PLD1-F1
#
_entry.id   AF-D9PLD1-F1
#
_cell.length_a   1.000
_cell.length_b   1.000
_cell.length_c   1.000
_cell.angle_alpha   90.00
_cell.angle_beta   90.00
_cell.angle_gamma   90.00
#
_symmetry.space_group_name_H-M   'P 1'
#
loop_
_entity.id
_entity.type
_entity.pdbx_description
1 polymer ?
#
loop_
_entity_poly.entity_id
_entity_poly.type
_entity_poly.pdbx_seq_one_letter_code
_entity_poly.pdbx_strand_id
1 'polypeptide(L)' 'MTPAAPGPNLRRYECGVCWTVYDPAAGDAEWQVEPGTPFEQLPEHWSCPNCAAERVKFLALDDD' A
#
# COMPACT_ATOMS: atom_id res chain seq x y z
N MET A 1 -2.40 2.75 -29.69
CA MET A 1 -2.95 3.61 -28.64
C MET A 1 -3.64 2.71 -27.63
N THR A 2 -2.87 2.16 -26.70
CA THR A 2 -3.42 1.29 -25.65
C THR A 2 -4.19 2.17 -24.66
N PRO A 3 -5.46 1.89 -24.37
CA PRO A 3 -6.18 2.64 -23.34
C PRO A 3 -5.48 2.41 -22.00
N ALA A 4 -5.11 3.50 -21.33
CA ALA A 4 -4.69 3.42 -19.94
C ALA A 4 -5.82 2.75 -19.15
N ALA A 5 -5.50 1.67 -18.45
CA ALA A 5 -6.39 1.05 -17.49
C ALA A 5 -6.95 2.15 -16.55
N PRO A 6 -8.19 2.02 -16.04
CA PRO A 6 -8.69 2.92 -15.00
C PRO A 6 -7.59 3.06 -13.93
N GLY A 7 -7.25 4.30 -13.60
CA GLY A 7 -6.11 4.60 -12.73
C GLY A 7 -6.15 3.80 -11.44
N PRO A 8 -4.98 3.46 -10.86
CA PRO A 8 -4.90 2.60 -9.70
C PRO A 8 -5.70 3.20 -8.53
N ASN A 9 -6.46 2.37 -7.82
CA ASN A 9 -7.12 2.78 -6.58
C ASN A 9 -6.02 3.10 -5.54
N LEU A 10 -5.75 4.39 -5.34
CA LEU A 10 -4.80 4.91 -4.34
C LEU A 10 -5.40 4.88 -2.92
N ARG A 11 -6.04 3.76 -2.58
CA ARG A 11 -6.66 3.57 -1.29
C ARG A 11 -5.58 3.36 -0.23
N ARG A 12 -5.75 4.01 0.93
CA ARG A 12 -4.85 3.86 2.08
C ARG A 12 -5.18 2.56 2.83
N TYR A 13 -4.16 1.96 3.40
CA TYR A 13 -4.29 0.71 4.15
C TYR A 13 -3.62 0.84 5.51
N GLU A 14 -4.24 0.34 6.57
CA GLU A 14 -3.67 0.34 7.92
C GLU A 14 -3.23 -1.07 8.32
N CYS A 15 -2.04 -1.18 8.90
CA CYS A 15 -1.56 -2.41 9.49
C CYS A 15 -2.38 -2.76 10.73
N GLY A 16 -3.10 -3.87 10.72
CA GLY A 16 -3.86 -4.33 11.89
C GLY A 16 -3.02 -4.80 13.09
N VAL A 17 -1.68 -4.76 12.99
CA VAL A 17 -0.76 -5.16 14.07
C VAL A 17 -0.19 -3.96 14.82
N CYS A 18 0.23 -2.92 14.10
CA CYS A 18 0.93 -1.76 14.66
C CYS A 18 0.32 -0.41 14.28
N TRP A 19 -0.78 -0.42 13.53
CA TRP A 19 -1.52 0.77 13.06
C TRP A 19 -0.73 1.70 12.12
N THR A 20 0.38 1.24 11.55
CA THR A 20 1.06 1.97 10.48
C THR A 20 0.18 2.03 9.24
N VAL A 21 -0.03 3.23 8.70
CA VAL A 21 -0.77 3.45 7.47
C VAL A 21 0.18 3.44 6.28
N TYR A 22 -0.07 2.56 5.32
CA TYR A 22 0.47 2.66 3.96
C TYR A 22 -0.36 3.66 3.17
N ASP A 23 0.27 4.76 2.77
CA ASP A 23 -0.31 5.74 1.86
C ASP A 23 0.32 5.57 0.48
N PRO A 24 -0.44 5.10 -0.53
CA PRO A 24 0.09 4.92 -1.87
C PRO A 24 0.52 6.24 -2.52
N ALA A 25 0.02 7.40 -2.09
CA ALA A 25 0.51 8.70 -2.55
C ALA A 25 1.91 9.02 -2.01
N ALA A 26 2.29 8.45 -0.87
CA ALA A 26 3.64 8.58 -0.30
C ALA A 26 4.57 7.43 -0.72
N GLY A 27 4.02 6.25 -1.00
CA GLY A 27 4.79 5.02 -1.21
C GLY A 27 5.35 4.47 0.12
N ASP A 28 6.50 3.78 0.03
CA ASP A 28 7.20 3.22 1.19
C ASP A 28 8.71 3.38 0.98
N ALA A 29 9.32 4.33 1.69
CA ALA A 29 10.74 4.63 1.54
C ALA A 29 11.66 3.52 2.05
N GLU A 30 11.24 2.74 3.06
CA GLU A 30 12.06 1.65 3.61
C GLU A 30 12.15 0.50 2.61
N TRP A 31 11.05 0.21 1.93
CA TRP A 31 10.99 -0.77 0.84
C TRP A 31 11.33 -0.21 -0.53
N GLN A 32 11.68 1.07 -0.63
CA GLN A 32 11.96 1.77 -1.88
C GLN A 32 10.79 1.69 -2.89
N VAL A 33 9.56 1.70 -2.38
CA VAL A 33 8.33 1.78 -3.17
C VAL A 33 8.06 3.24 -3.51
N GLU A 34 7.94 3.53 -4.80
CA GLU A 34 7.73 4.89 -5.28
C GLU A 34 6.32 5.43 -4.92
N PRO A 35 6.21 6.75 -4.71
CA PRO A 35 4.92 7.44 -4.65
C PRO A 35 4.02 7.10 -5.85
N GLY A 36 2.74 6.93 -5.59
CA GLY A 36 1.74 6.51 -6.58
C GLY A 36 1.57 5.00 -6.74
N THR A 37 2.31 4.18 -5.99
CA THR A 37 2.17 2.72 -6.05
C THR A 37 0.96 2.28 -5.22
N PRO A 38 -0.11 1.72 -5.81
CA PRO A 38 -1.23 1.19 -5.04
C PRO A 38 -0.81 -0.04 -4.24
N PHE A 39 -1.48 -0.28 -3.12
CA PHE A 39 -1.21 -1.43 -2.25
C PHE A 39 -1.29 -2.78 -2.99
N GLU A 40 -2.19 -2.88 -3.97
CA GLU A 40 -2.38 -4.06 -4.82
C GLU A 40 -1.19 -4.37 -5.73
N GLN A 41 -0.34 -3.37 -6.04
CA GLN A 41 0.87 -3.55 -6.85
C GLN A 41 2.12 -3.80 -6.00
N LEU A 42 2.00 -3.79 -4.67
CA LEU A 42 3.13 -4.15 -3.82
C LEU A 42 3.56 -5.60 -4.08
N PRO A 43 4.86 -5.92 -3.95
CA PRO A 43 5.33 -7.30 -4.09
C PRO A 43 4.75 -8.23 -3.02
N GLU A 44 4.68 -9.53 -3.31
CA GLU A 44 4.13 -10.53 -2.38
C GLU A 44 4.89 -10.66 -1.06
N HIS A 45 6.19 -10.40 -1.11
CA HIS A 45 7.08 -10.42 0.05
C HIS A 45 7.15 -9.07 0.76
N TRP A 46 6.40 -8.05 0.32
CA TRP A 46 6.34 -6.79 1.04
C TRP A 46 5.73 -7.00 2.43
N SER A 47 6.36 -6.39 3.42
CA SER A 47 5.99 -6.49 4.83
C SER A 47 5.93 -5.09 5.43
N CYS A 48 5.10 -4.89 6.46
CA CYS A 48 5.00 -3.61 7.14
C CYS A 48 6.40 -3.09 7.54
N PRO A 49 6.80 -1.87 7.12
CA PRO A 49 8.13 -1.35 7.44
C PRO A 49 8.35 -1.19 8.95
N ASN A 50 7.29 -0.90 9.70
CA ASN A 50 7.37 -0.66 11.14
C ASN A 50 7.43 -1.94 12.00
N CYS A 51 6.78 -3.04 11.58
CA CYS A 51 6.63 -4.24 12.43
C CYS A 51 6.85 -5.58 11.73
N ALA A 52 7.22 -5.57 10.44
CA ALA A 52 7.40 -6.75 9.60
C ALA A 52 6.16 -7.67 9.47
N ALA A 53 4.96 -7.19 9.84
CA ALA A 53 3.73 -7.92 9.57
C ALA A 53 3.49 -8.08 8.07
N GLU A 54 3.04 -9.25 7.65
CA GLU A 54 2.74 -9.54 6.25
C GLU A 54 1.66 -8.60 5.69
N ARG A 55 1.75 -8.31 4.39
CA ARG A 55 0.75 -7.56 3.62
C ARG A 55 -0.70 -7.91 3.94
N VAL A 56 -0.99 -9.20 4.15
CA VAL A 56 -2.35 -9.70 4.42
C VAL A 56 -2.95 -9.21 5.74
N LYS A 57 -2.14 -8.63 6.63
CA LYS A 57 -2.59 -8.03 7.90
C LYS A 57 -3.07 -6.59 7.75
N PHE A 58 -2.98 -6.00 6.56
CA PHE A 58 -3.45 -4.66 6.30
C PHE A 58 -4.93 -4.63 5.94
N LEU A 59 -5.62 -3.63 6.45
CA LEU A 59 -7.05 -3.38 6.22
C LEU A 59 -7.21 -2.10 5.40
N ALA A 60 -8.06 -2.13 4.37
CA ALA A 60 -8.34 -0.96 3.56
C ALA A 60 -9.11 0.07 4.42
N LEU A 61 -8.59 1.29 4.48
CA LEU A 61 -9.30 2.41 5.08
C LEU A 61 -10.28 2.97 4.04
N ASP A 62 -11.59 2.93 4.32
CA ASP A 62 -12.59 3.76 3.63
C ASP A 62 -12.73 5.07 4.44
N ASP A 63 -12.77 6.20 3.74
CA ASP A 63 -13.06 7.52 4.31
C ASP A 63 -14.53 7.81 3.91
N ASP A 64 -15.48 7.52 4.80
CA ASP A 64 -16.90 7.91 4.67
C ASP A 64 -17.15 9.21 5.44
#